data_AF-A0A8T4T8U9-F1
#
_entry.id   AF-A0A8T4T8U9-F1
#
_cell.length_a   1.000
_cell.length_b   1.000
_cell.length_c   1.000
_cell.angle_alpha   90.00
_cell.angle_beta   90.00
_cell.angle_gamma   90.00
#
_symmetry.space_group_name_H-M   'P 1'
#
loop_
_entity.id
_entity.type
_entity.pdbx_description
1 polymer ?
#
loop_
_entity_poly.entity_id
_entity_poly.type
_entity_poly.pdbx_seq_one_letter_code
_entity_poly.pdbx_strand_id
1 'polypeptide(L)'
;MANQELVNYLISLQAGNYSKTQVKRVLLEVGWPEKDINEAFKLAQTHHDVSMPHLGLQEKSFLIQSLSVLLIVMTGTFLIFGSEPTPTGNVVLTVSPVQTLGVSSEVRVVEEQNAPALISVPTQETAPTLNVHVEEQISVPAQQIFIPEPTPKVTVLSAPPQENCETAVKSDTCLLRHALEQKDEKLCSRIRSSELYSDCMTSLAIEKKQMSLCRETAEPDNCYAEYAEQTGDKTACSRIAKSSIRENCQS
;
A
#
# COMPACT_ATOMS: atom_id res chain seq x y z
N MET A 1 -41.26 23.08 7.73
CA MET A 1 -39.94 23.70 7.67
C MET A 1 -38.98 22.57 7.45
N ALA A 2 -38.41 22.48 6.25
CA ALA A 2 -37.48 21.40 5.92
C ALA A 2 -36.27 21.41 6.84
N ASN A 3 -35.83 20.21 7.23
CA ASN A 3 -34.60 20.03 7.99
C ASN A 3 -33.41 20.40 7.09
N GLN A 4 -32.68 21.46 7.44
CA GLN A 4 -31.54 21.94 6.65
C GLN A 4 -30.37 20.93 6.60
N GLU A 5 -30.18 20.12 7.64
CA GLU A 5 -29.17 19.07 7.64
C GLU A 5 -29.51 17.99 6.60
N LEU A 6 -30.79 17.61 6.52
CA LEU A 6 -31.27 16.67 5.51
C LEU A 6 -31.11 17.24 4.09
N VAL A 7 -31.39 18.53 3.89
CA VAL A 7 -31.19 19.20 2.59
C VAL A 7 -29.72 19.17 2.18
N ASN A 8 -28.80 19.54 3.09
CA ASN A 8 -27.36 19.54 2.81
C ASN A 8 -26.83 18.13 2.54
N TYR A 9 -27.34 17.13 3.25
CA TYR A 9 -27.04 15.73 2.99
C TYR A 9 -27.50 15.28 1.60
N LEU A 10 -28.71 15.64 1.19
CA LEU A 10 -29.21 15.31 -0.15
C LEU A 10 -28.40 15.99 -1.26
N ILE A 11 -27.93 17.23 -1.05
CA ILE A 11 -27.06 17.94 -1.99
C ILE A 11 -25.71 17.23 -2.16
N SER A 12 -25.10 16.75 -1.06
CA SER A 12 -23.82 16.03 -1.14
C SER A 12 -23.94 14.69 -1.87
N LEU A 13 -25.09 14.00 -1.73
CA LEU A 13 -25.37 12.78 -2.47
C LEU A 13 -25.59 13.03 -3.97
N GLN A 14 -26.11 14.18 -4.38
CA GLN A 14 -26.27 14.49 -5.81
C GLN A 14 -24.93 14.53 -6.56
N ALA A 15 -23.83 14.92 -5.90
CA ALA A 15 -22.49 14.88 -6.49
C ALA A 15 -21.99 13.45 -6.79
N GLY A 16 -22.52 12.45 -6.08
CA GLY A 16 -22.18 11.03 -6.23
C GLY A 16 -23.02 10.27 -7.26
N ASN A 17 -23.91 10.94 -8.00
CA ASN A 17 -24.78 10.34 -9.01
C ASN A 17 -25.70 9.22 -8.49
N TYR A 18 -26.15 9.31 -7.24
CA TYR A 18 -27.12 8.37 -6.67
C TYR A 18 -28.54 8.66 -7.18
N SER A 19 -29.34 7.62 -7.47
CA SER A 19 -30.72 7.85 -7.89
C SER A 19 -31.60 8.32 -6.73
N LYS A 20 -32.50 9.26 -7.02
CA LYS A 20 -33.48 9.79 -6.06
C LYS A 20 -34.30 8.69 -5.38
N THR A 21 -34.64 7.64 -6.12
CA THR A 21 -35.40 6.49 -5.63
C THR A 21 -34.61 5.64 -4.63
N GLN A 22 -33.31 5.44 -4.87
CA GLN A 22 -32.43 4.71 -3.94
C GLN A 22 -32.26 5.48 -2.63
N VAL A 23 -31.96 6.78 -2.73
CA VAL A 23 -31.77 7.64 -1.55
C VAL A 23 -33.07 7.75 -0.73
N LYS A 24 -34.22 7.92 -1.40
CA LYS A 24 -35.53 7.95 -0.73
C LYS A 24 -35.83 6.66 0.04
N ARG A 25 -35.49 5.50 -0.53
CA ARG A 25 -35.71 4.19 0.13
C ARG A 25 -34.92 4.08 1.42
N VAL A 26 -33.62 4.41 1.39
CA VAL A 26 -32.74 4.34 2.56
C VAL A 26 -33.21 5.28 3.66
N LEU A 27 -33.61 6.51 3.30
CA LEU A 27 -34.12 7.48 4.28
C LEU A 27 -35.43 7.02 4.94
N LEU A 28 -36.32 6.34 4.21
CA LEU A 28 -37.52 5.75 4.82
C LEU A 28 -37.17 4.58 5.76
N GLU A 29 -36.18 3.77 5.40
CA GLU A 29 -35.72 2.63 6.20
C GLU A 29 -35.10 3.05 7.54
N VAL A 30 -34.33 4.15 7.55
CA VAL A 30 -33.78 4.72 8.80
C VAL A 30 -34.80 5.56 9.59
N GLY A 31 -36.06 5.60 9.15
CA GLY A 31 -37.17 6.19 9.89
C GLY A 31 -37.46 7.66 9.62
N TRP A 32 -36.91 8.25 8.54
CA TRP A 32 -37.27 9.62 8.19
C TRP A 32 -38.71 9.71 7.67
N PRO A 33 -39.48 10.74 8.07
CA PRO A 33 -40.82 10.94 7.55
C PRO A 33 -40.80 11.21 6.04
N GLU A 34 -41.64 10.51 5.28
CA GLU A 34 -41.69 10.68 3.82
C GLU A 34 -41.93 12.14 3.40
N LYS A 35 -42.74 12.86 4.18
CA LYS A 35 -43.03 14.27 3.99
C LYS A 35 -41.76 15.13 4.01
N ASP A 36 -40.90 14.89 4.98
CA ASP A 36 -39.67 15.67 5.19
C ASP A 36 -38.63 15.33 4.12
N ILE A 37 -38.55 14.05 3.74
CA ILE A 37 -37.71 13.59 2.61
C ILE A 37 -38.13 14.29 1.30
N ASN A 38 -39.43 14.31 1.01
CA ASN A 38 -39.94 14.93 -0.22
C ASN A 38 -39.73 16.46 -0.22
N GLU A 39 -39.92 17.14 0.93
CA GLU A 39 -39.66 18.58 1.08
C GLU A 39 -38.16 18.88 0.88
N ALA A 40 -37.29 18.07 1.47
CA ALA A 40 -35.84 18.23 1.36
C ALA A 40 -35.33 17.97 -0.07
N PHE A 41 -35.84 16.95 -0.78
CA PHE A 41 -35.53 16.73 -2.19
C PHE A 41 -35.95 17.89 -3.08
N LYS A 42 -37.08 18.52 -2.79
CA LYS A 42 -37.57 19.68 -3.54
C LYS A 42 -36.59 20.86 -3.40
N LEU A 43 -36.07 21.09 -2.20
CA LEU A 43 -35.10 22.16 -1.92
C LEU A 43 -33.70 21.84 -2.46
N ALA A 44 -33.23 20.60 -2.33
CA ALA A 44 -31.95 20.17 -2.90
C ALA A 44 -31.95 20.29 -4.43
N GLN A 45 -33.07 19.99 -5.09
CA GLN A 45 -33.21 20.09 -6.53
C GLN A 45 -33.22 21.55 -7.04
N THR A 46 -33.67 22.52 -6.22
CA THR A 46 -33.55 23.96 -6.56
C THR A 46 -32.12 24.50 -6.45
N HIS A 47 -31.25 23.90 -5.63
CA HIS A 47 -29.84 24.28 -5.54
C HIS A 47 -29.00 23.82 -6.77
N HIS A 48 -29.49 22.84 -7.54
CA HIS A 48 -28.88 22.42 -8.80
C HIS A 48 -29.03 23.47 -9.92
N ASP A 49 -30.01 24.38 -9.85
CA ASP A 49 -30.30 25.34 -10.93
C ASP A 49 -29.47 26.62 -10.86
N VAL A 50 -28.79 26.87 -9.72
CA VAL A 50 -28.05 28.13 -9.48
C VAL A 50 -26.53 27.95 -9.58
N SER A 51 -26.02 26.72 -9.49
CA SER A 51 -24.60 26.41 -9.67
C SER A 51 -24.37 25.64 -10.96
N MET A 52 -24.56 26.31 -12.10
CA MET A 52 -23.76 26.18 -13.32
C MET A 52 -24.42 26.95 -14.47
N PRO A 53 -23.74 27.92 -15.12
CA PRO A 53 -24.00 28.14 -16.54
C PRO A 53 -23.62 26.84 -17.25
N HIS A 54 -24.61 26.20 -17.86
CA HIS A 54 -24.46 25.05 -18.72
C HIS A 54 -23.63 25.44 -19.97
N LEU A 55 -22.30 25.47 -19.85
CA LEU A 55 -21.42 25.28 -21.00
C LEU A 55 -21.35 23.77 -21.26
N GLY A 56 -22.31 23.31 -22.05
CA GLY A 56 -22.32 21.97 -22.58
C GLY A 56 -21.02 21.68 -23.32
N LEU A 57 -20.33 20.64 -22.89
CA LEU A 57 -19.35 19.95 -23.72
C LEU A 57 -20.10 19.25 -24.86
N GLN A 58 -20.44 20.01 -25.89
CA GLN A 58 -20.66 19.53 -27.25
C GLN A 58 -19.45 19.86 -28.13
N GLU A 59 -18.23 19.75 -27.59
CA GLU A 59 -17.00 20.07 -28.30
C GLU A 59 -16.07 18.84 -28.32
N LYS A 60 -16.59 17.68 -28.73
CA LYS A 60 -15.74 16.57 -29.25
C LYS A 60 -15.59 16.63 -30.78
N SER A 61 -16.06 17.70 -31.43
CA SER A 61 -16.03 17.85 -32.89
C SER A 61 -14.94 18.81 -33.40
N PHE A 62 -14.48 19.79 -32.61
CA PHE A 62 -13.55 20.82 -33.12
C PHE A 62 -12.07 20.44 -33.04
N LEU A 63 -11.64 19.68 -32.02
CA LEU A 63 -10.24 19.28 -31.90
C LEU A 63 -9.79 18.33 -33.02
N ILE A 64 -10.71 17.54 -33.58
CA ILE A 64 -10.41 16.60 -34.67
C ILE A 64 -10.25 17.35 -36.01
N GLN A 65 -10.98 18.45 -36.22
CA GLN A 65 -10.90 19.21 -37.47
C GLN A 65 -9.65 20.12 -37.55
N SER A 66 -9.12 20.60 -36.41
CA SER A 66 -7.88 21.40 -36.40
C SER A 66 -6.62 20.55 -36.61
N LEU A 67 -6.58 19.32 -36.06
CA LEU A 67 -5.47 18.38 -36.24
C LEU A 67 -5.32 17.90 -37.71
N SER A 68 -6.44 17.72 -38.43
CA SER A 68 -6.40 17.34 -39.85
C SER A 68 -5.80 18.44 -40.75
N VAL A 69 -6.02 19.71 -40.44
CA VAL A 69 -5.47 20.82 -41.25
C VAL A 69 -3.96 20.97 -40.99
N LEU A 70 -3.50 20.75 -39.76
CA LEU A 70 -2.07 20.84 -39.41
C LEU A 70 -1.24 19.73 -40.09
N LEU A 71 -1.78 18.52 -40.19
CA LEU A 71 -1.10 17.41 -40.88
C LEU A 71 -0.98 17.65 -42.40
N ILE A 72 -2.00 18.22 -43.03
CA ILE A 72 -1.98 18.53 -44.48
C ILE A 72 -0.92 19.60 -44.80
N VAL A 73 -0.78 20.62 -43.94
CA VAL A 73 0.24 21.68 -44.12
C VAL A 73 1.66 21.13 -43.92
N MET A 74 1.87 20.18 -42.99
CA MET A 74 3.17 19.54 -42.77
C MET A 74 3.58 18.59 -43.91
N THR A 75 2.62 17.95 -44.59
CA THR A 75 2.91 17.14 -45.78
C THR A 75 3.10 17.97 -47.06
N GLY A 76 2.58 19.20 -47.10
CA GLY A 76 2.66 20.10 -48.26
C GLY A 76 4.01 20.77 -48.47
N THR A 77 4.81 20.94 -47.42
CA THR A 77 6.16 21.54 -47.50
C THR A 77 7.29 20.52 -47.65
N PHE A 78 7.02 19.22 -47.50
CA PHE A 78 8.03 18.17 -47.59
C PHE A 78 8.32 17.69 -49.04
N LEU A 79 7.54 18.15 -50.04
CA LEU A 79 7.72 17.74 -51.44
C LEU A 79 8.51 18.75 -52.31
N ILE A 80 9.18 19.75 -51.72
CA ILE A 80 9.93 20.76 -52.50
C ILE A 80 11.45 20.74 -52.25
N PHE A 81 11.98 19.99 -51.29
CA PHE A 81 13.43 19.82 -51.15
C PHE A 81 13.88 18.47 -51.69
N GLY A 82 14.37 18.49 -52.93
CA GLY A 82 14.95 17.36 -53.63
C GLY A 82 16.13 16.76 -52.89
N SER A 83 16.18 15.43 -52.88
CA SER A 83 17.30 14.61 -52.42
C SER A 83 18.50 14.73 -53.37
N GLU A 84 19.65 15.17 -52.86
CA GLU A 84 20.94 14.94 -53.52
C GLU A 84 21.36 13.46 -53.33
N PRO A 85 21.90 12.78 -54.36
CA PRO A 85 22.40 11.42 -54.23
C PRO A 85 23.79 11.41 -53.56
N THR A 86 23.97 10.58 -52.54
CA THR A 86 25.28 10.28 -51.97
C THR A 86 26.04 9.28 -52.86
N PRO A 87 27.32 9.50 -53.18
CA PRO A 87 28.11 8.54 -53.94
C PRO A 87 28.53 7.36 -53.08
N THR A 88 28.21 6.15 -53.57
CA THR A 88 28.70 4.86 -53.06
C THR A 88 30.22 4.80 -53.24
N GLY A 89 30.95 4.89 -52.12
CA GLY A 89 32.39 4.66 -52.04
C GLY A 89 32.69 3.36 -51.29
N ASN A 90 32.77 2.28 -52.04
CA ASN A 90 33.36 0.99 -51.65
C ASN A 90 34.86 1.17 -51.31
N VAL A 91 35.22 1.09 -50.03
CA VAL A 91 36.63 1.02 -49.62
C VAL A 91 37.01 -0.44 -49.35
N VAL A 92 37.95 -0.85 -50.19
CA VAL A 92 38.68 -2.11 -50.27
C VAL A 92 39.35 -2.49 -48.95
N LEU A 93 39.23 -3.78 -48.61
CA LEU A 93 40.04 -4.48 -47.61
C LEU A 93 41.54 -4.38 -47.97
N THR A 94 42.32 -3.68 -47.15
CA THR A 94 43.77 -3.88 -47.10
C THR A 94 44.13 -4.50 -45.76
N VAL A 95 44.37 -5.81 -45.80
CA VAL A 95 45.07 -6.57 -44.76
C VAL A 95 46.54 -6.17 -44.79
N SER A 96 47.14 -5.88 -43.63
CA SER A 96 48.59 -5.90 -43.45
C SER A 96 48.95 -6.23 -42.00
N PRO A 97 50.16 -6.76 -41.76
CA PRO A 97 50.35 -7.86 -40.81
C PRO A 97 50.90 -7.45 -39.44
N VAL A 98 50.58 -8.32 -38.46
CA VAL A 98 51.41 -8.82 -37.36
C VAL A 98 52.40 -7.84 -36.71
N GLN A 99 52.15 -7.51 -35.44
CA GLN A 99 53.17 -7.60 -34.39
C GLN A 99 52.59 -8.24 -33.12
N THR A 100 53.11 -9.42 -32.83
CA THR A 100 52.96 -10.20 -31.60
C THR A 100 53.69 -9.52 -30.44
N LEU A 101 53.00 -9.32 -29.32
CA LEU A 101 53.62 -9.24 -28.00
C LEU A 101 52.72 -10.01 -27.03
N GLY A 102 53.25 -11.15 -26.58
CA GLY A 102 52.55 -12.09 -25.73
C GLY A 102 52.46 -11.60 -24.29
N VAL A 103 51.33 -11.90 -23.68
CA VAL A 103 51.24 -12.24 -22.26
C VAL A 103 50.41 -13.51 -22.20
N SER A 104 51.11 -14.64 -22.16
CA SER A 104 50.57 -15.95 -21.85
C SER A 104 50.59 -16.08 -20.32
N SER A 105 49.46 -15.85 -19.67
CA SER A 105 49.29 -16.23 -18.27
C SER A 105 49.11 -17.74 -18.21
N GLU A 106 50.18 -18.44 -17.80
CA GLU A 106 50.10 -19.85 -17.41
C GLU A 106 49.21 -19.99 -16.17
N VAL A 107 48.06 -20.63 -16.36
CA VAL A 107 47.23 -21.17 -15.28
C VAL A 107 47.98 -22.38 -14.71
N ARG A 108 48.66 -22.20 -13.59
CA ARG A 108 49.16 -23.33 -12.80
C ARG A 108 48.00 -23.93 -12.03
N VAL A 109 47.60 -25.12 -12.49
CA VAL A 109 46.78 -26.08 -11.75
C VAL A 109 47.62 -26.57 -10.58
N VAL A 110 47.23 -26.24 -9.35
CA VAL A 110 47.74 -26.90 -8.15
C VAL A 110 46.80 -28.06 -7.85
N GLU A 111 47.27 -29.26 -8.17
CA GLU A 111 46.69 -30.53 -7.77
C GLU A 111 47.07 -30.76 -6.29
N GLU A 112 46.13 -30.51 -5.38
CA GLU A 112 46.32 -30.86 -3.96
C GLU A 112 45.71 -32.24 -3.69
N GLN A 113 46.62 -33.17 -3.42
CA GLN A 113 46.35 -34.58 -3.19
C GLN A 113 45.59 -34.78 -1.86
N ASN A 114 44.37 -35.30 -1.99
CA ASN A 114 43.57 -35.78 -0.88
C ASN A 114 44.08 -37.17 -0.45
N ALA A 115 44.63 -37.27 0.76
CA ALA A 115 44.79 -38.53 1.47
C ALA A 115 44.68 -38.30 3.00
N PRO A 116 44.20 -39.31 3.77
CA PRO A 116 43.38 -39.08 4.95
C PRO A 116 44.14 -39.27 6.27
N ALA A 117 43.75 -38.52 7.30
CA ALA A 117 44.04 -38.81 8.71
C ALA A 117 42.81 -38.39 9.53
N LEU A 118 41.98 -39.33 9.97
CA LEU A 118 42.03 -40.01 11.27
C LEU A 118 41.86 -39.09 12.50
N ILE A 119 40.66 -39.22 13.09
CA ILE A 119 40.37 -39.32 14.53
C ILE A 119 40.76 -38.12 15.39
N SER A 120 39.74 -37.38 15.87
CA SER A 120 39.52 -37.23 17.32
C SER A 120 38.12 -36.68 17.58
N VAL A 121 37.28 -37.57 18.12
CA VAL A 121 36.05 -37.26 18.84
C VAL A 121 36.42 -36.52 20.13
N PRO A 122 35.72 -35.44 20.50
CA PRO A 122 35.59 -35.07 21.90
C PRO A 122 34.21 -35.50 22.40
N THR A 123 34.30 -36.28 23.46
CA THR A 123 33.27 -36.85 24.29
C THR A 123 32.37 -35.80 24.94
N GLN A 124 31.14 -36.23 25.12
CA GLN A 124 30.09 -35.73 26.00
C GLN A 124 30.56 -35.45 27.45
N GLU A 125 29.67 -34.79 28.21
CA GLU A 125 29.68 -34.62 29.67
C GLU A 125 30.34 -33.32 30.15
N THR A 126 29.58 -32.30 30.55
CA THR A 126 29.10 -32.22 31.94
C THR A 126 27.91 -31.26 32.08
N ALA A 127 26.97 -31.64 32.94
CA ALA A 127 25.83 -30.85 33.37
C ALA A 127 26.22 -29.55 34.11
N PRO A 128 25.38 -28.50 34.07
CA PRO A 128 25.35 -27.50 35.11
C PRO A 128 24.24 -27.79 36.13
N THR A 129 24.71 -27.79 37.37
CA THR A 129 24.10 -27.98 38.67
C THR A 129 22.84 -27.14 38.90
N LEU A 130 21.81 -27.80 39.42
CA LEU A 130 20.63 -27.23 40.04
C LEU A 130 21.02 -26.58 41.38
N ASN A 131 21.05 -25.25 41.42
CA ASN A 131 21.23 -24.51 42.66
C ASN A 131 19.87 -24.05 43.19
N VAL A 132 19.35 -24.83 44.12
CA VAL A 132 18.25 -24.47 45.02
C VAL A 132 18.80 -23.46 46.04
N HIS A 133 18.27 -22.23 46.05
CA HIS A 133 18.44 -21.32 47.17
C HIS A 133 17.14 -21.33 48.00
N VAL A 134 17.28 -21.76 49.25
CA VAL A 134 16.24 -21.86 50.26
C VAL A 134 16.15 -20.53 51.02
N GLU A 135 14.90 -20.08 51.16
CA GLU A 135 14.29 -19.24 52.19
C GLU A 135 15.13 -18.14 52.88
N GLU A 136 14.72 -16.88 52.65
CA GLU A 136 14.69 -15.90 53.71
C GLU A 136 13.25 -15.40 53.92
N GLN A 137 12.79 -15.61 55.14
CA GLN A 137 11.45 -15.36 55.66
C GLN A 137 11.21 -13.86 55.82
N ILE A 138 10.26 -13.30 55.07
CA ILE A 138 9.71 -11.97 55.37
C ILE A 138 8.25 -12.14 55.78
N SER A 139 8.05 -11.94 57.07
CA SER A 139 6.79 -11.74 57.77
C SER A 139 5.94 -10.66 57.11
N VAL A 140 4.78 -11.03 56.58
CA VAL A 140 3.75 -10.08 56.14
C VAL A 140 2.63 -10.06 57.19
N PRO A 141 2.34 -8.91 57.84
CA PRO A 141 1.21 -8.81 58.75
C PRO A 141 -0.12 -8.77 57.99
N ALA A 142 -1.09 -9.52 58.48
CA ALA A 142 -2.47 -9.53 58.02
C ALA A 142 -3.15 -8.19 58.30
N GLN A 143 -3.73 -7.58 57.25
CA GLN A 143 -4.75 -6.52 57.24
C GLN A 143 -4.87 -6.03 55.78
N GLN A 144 -6.00 -5.94 55.07
CA GLN A 144 -7.43 -6.02 55.35
C GLN A 144 -8.09 -6.62 54.09
N ILE A 145 -9.16 -7.38 54.29
CA ILE A 145 -10.03 -7.88 53.23
C ILE A 145 -10.77 -6.67 52.64
N PHE A 146 -10.31 -6.16 51.51
CA PHE A 146 -11.08 -5.23 50.69
C PHE A 146 -12.14 -6.05 49.96
N ILE A 147 -13.38 -5.98 50.44
CA ILE A 147 -14.55 -6.48 49.72
C ILE A 147 -14.67 -5.56 48.50
N PRO A 148 -14.47 -6.03 47.25
CA PRO A 148 -14.77 -5.19 46.11
C PRO A 148 -16.27 -4.95 46.10
N GLU A 149 -16.63 -3.67 46.18
CA GLU A 149 -17.97 -3.16 45.90
C GLU A 149 -18.51 -3.83 44.63
N PRO A 150 -19.80 -4.22 44.57
CA PRO A 150 -20.37 -4.85 43.39
C PRO A 150 -20.25 -3.87 42.23
N THR A 151 -19.25 -4.07 41.39
CA THR A 151 -19.09 -3.32 40.15
C THR A 151 -20.40 -3.46 39.39
N PRO A 152 -20.99 -2.36 38.89
CA PRO A 152 -22.12 -2.47 38.01
C PRO A 152 -21.64 -3.33 36.85
N LYS A 153 -22.34 -4.45 36.61
CA LYS A 153 -22.14 -5.33 35.46
C LYS A 153 -21.89 -4.45 34.25
N VAL A 154 -20.64 -4.34 33.84
CA VAL A 154 -20.27 -3.83 32.52
C VAL A 154 -20.82 -4.89 31.60
N THR A 155 -22.07 -4.66 31.22
CA THR A 155 -22.79 -5.42 30.23
C THR A 155 -21.90 -5.33 29.01
N VAL A 156 -21.37 -6.49 28.61
CA VAL A 156 -20.71 -6.69 27.33
C VAL A 156 -21.73 -6.24 26.29
N LEU A 157 -21.62 -4.98 25.89
CA LEU A 157 -22.37 -4.42 24.79
C LEU A 157 -21.72 -5.02 23.55
N SER A 158 -22.32 -6.14 23.15
CA SER A 158 -22.40 -6.67 21.79
C SER A 158 -21.76 -5.75 20.76
N ALA A 159 -20.75 -6.31 20.06
CA ALA A 159 -20.12 -5.89 18.80
C ALA A 159 -20.46 -4.46 18.32
N PRO A 160 -19.46 -3.57 18.15
CA PRO A 160 -19.71 -2.22 17.66
C PRO A 160 -20.47 -2.29 16.31
N PRO A 161 -21.50 -1.44 16.13
CA PRO A 161 -22.18 -1.31 14.85
C PRO A 161 -21.14 -1.08 13.76
N GLN A 162 -21.27 -1.75 12.61
CA GLN A 162 -20.37 -1.58 11.48
C GLN A 162 -20.34 -0.11 11.08
N GLU A 163 -19.31 0.61 11.53
CA GLU A 163 -19.10 2.02 11.21
C GLU A 163 -18.85 2.09 9.70
N ASN A 164 -19.75 2.76 8.97
CA ASN A 164 -19.60 2.89 7.53
C ASN A 164 -18.51 3.91 7.23
N CYS A 165 -17.31 3.44 6.90
CA CYS A 165 -16.16 4.29 6.59
C CYS A 165 -16.32 5.13 5.30
N GLU A 166 -17.34 4.88 4.47
CA GLU A 166 -17.54 5.56 3.18
C GLU A 166 -18.00 7.02 3.31
N THR A 167 -18.63 7.39 4.43
CA THR A 167 -19.22 8.73 4.61
C THR A 167 -18.38 9.65 5.50
N ALA A 168 -17.25 9.19 6.02
CA ALA A 168 -16.45 9.94 6.98
C ALA A 168 -15.46 10.91 6.30
N VAL A 169 -15.33 12.12 6.84
CA VAL A 169 -14.27 13.10 6.51
C VAL A 169 -12.86 12.51 6.74
N LYS A 170 -12.76 11.47 7.59
CA LYS A 170 -11.56 10.65 7.86
C LYS A 170 -11.74 9.20 7.39
N SER A 171 -12.30 9.02 6.19
CA SER A 171 -12.57 7.69 5.60
C SER A 171 -11.34 6.79 5.63
N ASP A 172 -10.17 7.30 5.27
CA ASP A 172 -8.91 6.54 5.27
C ASP A 172 -8.51 6.02 6.65
N THR A 173 -8.62 6.82 7.71
CA THR A 173 -8.31 6.38 9.08
C THR A 173 -9.32 5.35 9.58
N CYS A 174 -10.60 5.51 9.23
CA CYS A 174 -11.63 4.51 9.54
C CYS A 174 -11.34 3.19 8.82
N LEU A 175 -11.01 3.26 7.52
CA LEU A 175 -10.67 2.11 6.70
C LEU A 175 -9.42 1.40 7.24
N LEU A 176 -8.37 2.13 7.62
CA LEU A 176 -7.18 1.59 8.26
C LEU A 176 -7.56 0.79 9.52
N ARG A 177 -8.28 1.41 10.45
CA ARG A 177 -8.70 0.75 11.69
C ARG A 177 -9.47 -0.54 11.40
N HIS A 178 -10.47 -0.47 10.53
CA HIS A 178 -11.28 -1.65 10.16
C HIS A 178 -10.49 -2.72 9.42
N ALA A 179 -9.52 -2.33 8.58
CA ALA A 179 -8.66 -3.25 7.86
C ALA A 179 -7.78 -4.05 8.82
N LEU A 180 -7.22 -3.40 9.84
CA LEU A 180 -6.41 -4.07 10.86
C LEU A 180 -7.24 -4.95 11.79
N GLU A 181 -8.39 -4.44 12.27
CA GLU A 181 -9.33 -5.22 13.11
C GLU A 181 -9.80 -6.51 12.42
N GLN A 182 -10.11 -6.42 11.11
CA GLN A 182 -10.61 -7.56 10.33
C GLN A 182 -9.51 -8.36 9.63
N LYS A 183 -8.27 -7.85 9.63
CA LYS A 183 -7.13 -8.37 8.88
C LYS A 183 -7.39 -8.51 7.38
N ASP A 184 -8.17 -7.57 6.83
CA ASP A 184 -8.63 -7.55 5.44
C ASP A 184 -7.86 -6.53 4.60
N GLU A 185 -6.97 -7.05 3.73
CA GLU A 185 -6.15 -6.28 2.79
C GLU A 185 -7.01 -5.49 1.79
N LYS A 186 -8.21 -5.97 1.47
CA LYS A 186 -9.11 -5.28 0.53
C LYS A 186 -9.57 -3.94 1.10
N LEU A 187 -9.68 -3.82 2.41
CA LEU A 187 -10.00 -2.56 3.06
C LEU A 187 -8.82 -1.56 2.96
N CYS A 188 -7.58 -2.05 3.09
CA CYS A 188 -6.40 -1.22 2.83
C CYS A 188 -6.43 -0.65 1.40
N SER A 189 -6.79 -1.46 0.39
CA SER A 189 -6.84 -1.02 -1.02
C SER A 189 -7.80 0.14 -1.33
N ARG A 190 -8.68 0.48 -0.38
CA ARG A 190 -9.64 1.58 -0.50
C ARG A 190 -9.13 2.89 0.12
N ILE A 191 -8.01 2.83 0.85
CA ILE A 191 -7.36 3.99 1.46
C ILE A 191 -6.70 4.82 0.35
N ARG A 192 -6.98 6.13 0.33
CA ARG A 192 -6.45 7.05 -0.69
C ARG A 192 -5.08 7.61 -0.33
N SER A 193 -4.83 7.85 0.95
CA SER A 193 -3.51 8.26 1.45
C SER A 193 -2.50 7.13 1.25
N SER A 194 -1.45 7.39 0.47
CA SER A 194 -0.39 6.42 0.23
C SER A 194 0.38 6.04 1.49
N GLU A 195 0.49 6.98 2.43
CA GLU A 195 1.12 6.77 3.75
C GLU A 195 0.28 5.79 4.56
N LEU A 196 -1.00 6.11 4.81
CA LEU A 196 -1.90 5.23 5.57
C LEU A 196 -2.11 3.87 4.88
N TYR A 197 -2.10 3.83 3.55
CA TYR A 197 -2.14 2.58 2.79
C TYR A 197 -0.90 1.73 3.06
N SER A 198 0.29 2.34 3.03
CA SER A 198 1.55 1.63 3.31
C SER A 198 1.57 1.13 4.75
N ASP A 199 1.16 1.95 5.72
CA ASP A 199 1.04 1.56 7.13
C ASP A 199 0.09 0.38 7.31
N CYS A 200 -1.05 0.40 6.61
CA CYS A 200 -2.04 -0.67 6.62
C CYS A 200 -1.41 -1.98 6.15
N MET A 201 -0.77 -1.96 4.99
CA MET A 201 -0.16 -3.14 4.38
C MET A 201 1.02 -3.66 5.20
N THR A 202 1.88 -2.80 5.74
CA THR A 202 2.99 -3.18 6.61
C THR A 202 2.50 -3.84 7.89
N SER A 203 1.49 -3.25 8.54
CA SER A 203 0.90 -3.81 9.76
C SER A 203 0.27 -5.18 9.51
N LEU A 204 -0.47 -5.33 8.41
CA LEU A 204 -1.03 -6.63 8.01
C LEU A 204 0.06 -7.65 7.65
N ALA A 205 1.15 -7.22 7.00
CA ALA A 205 2.29 -8.08 6.72
C ALA A 205 2.82 -8.68 8.03
N ILE A 206 3.06 -7.84 9.04
CA ILE A 206 3.58 -8.25 10.35
C ILE A 206 2.58 -9.17 11.07
N GLU A 207 1.32 -8.74 11.21
CA GLU A 207 0.31 -9.49 11.96
C GLU A 207 -0.03 -10.85 11.34
N LYS A 208 -0.03 -10.92 10.00
CA LYS A 208 -0.31 -12.15 9.26
C LYS A 208 0.95 -12.98 9.01
N LYS A 209 2.13 -12.43 9.29
CA LYS A 209 3.45 -13.01 8.95
C LYS A 209 3.57 -13.29 7.45
N GLN A 210 3.16 -12.31 6.64
CA GLN A 210 3.12 -12.39 5.18
C GLN A 210 3.90 -11.23 4.56
N MET A 211 5.24 -11.36 4.50
CA MET A 211 6.11 -10.34 3.90
C MET A 211 5.76 -10.00 2.44
N SER A 212 5.04 -10.86 1.72
CA SER A 212 4.60 -10.58 0.34
C SER A 212 3.76 -9.30 0.22
N LEU A 213 3.06 -8.91 1.28
CA LEU A 213 2.26 -7.69 1.31
C LEU A 213 3.11 -6.41 1.21
N CYS A 214 4.39 -6.47 1.61
CA CYS A 214 5.32 -5.35 1.48
C CYS A 214 5.61 -4.96 0.03
N ARG A 215 5.39 -5.84 -0.95
CA ARG A 215 5.68 -5.54 -2.35
C ARG A 215 4.81 -4.41 -2.91
N GLU A 216 3.62 -4.21 -2.36
CA GLU A 216 2.63 -3.29 -2.89
C GLU A 216 2.65 -1.92 -2.22
N THR A 217 3.52 -1.70 -1.22
CA THR A 217 3.63 -0.42 -0.51
C THR A 217 4.41 0.62 -1.31
N ALA A 218 4.29 1.89 -0.92
CA ALA A 218 5.06 2.97 -1.53
C ALA A 218 6.57 2.81 -1.27
N GLU A 219 6.92 2.33 -0.07
CA GLU A 219 8.31 2.14 0.38
C GLU A 219 8.52 0.67 0.81
N PRO A 220 8.69 -0.25 -0.16
CA PRO A 220 8.79 -1.69 0.11
C PRO A 220 10.00 -2.05 0.96
N ASP A 221 11.13 -1.36 0.77
CA ASP A 221 12.36 -1.57 1.54
C ASP A 221 12.15 -1.32 3.04
N ASN A 222 11.41 -0.27 3.39
CA ASN A 222 11.08 0.05 4.78
C ASN A 222 10.12 -0.99 5.36
N CYS A 223 9.11 -1.43 4.60
CA CYS A 223 8.19 -2.47 5.04
C CYS A 223 8.92 -3.80 5.31
N TYR A 224 9.81 -4.24 4.43
CA TYR A 224 10.59 -5.47 4.66
C TYR A 224 11.51 -5.36 5.87
N ALA A 225 12.12 -4.19 6.11
CA ALA A 225 12.96 -3.95 7.28
C ALA A 225 12.14 -4.04 8.58
N GLU A 226 11.01 -3.34 8.65
CA GLU A 226 10.11 -3.35 9.81
C GLU A 226 9.51 -4.73 10.04
N TYR A 227 9.12 -5.43 8.97
CA TYR A 227 8.67 -6.82 9.06
C TYR A 227 9.73 -7.73 9.67
N ALA A 228 10.98 -7.65 9.21
CA ALA A 228 12.07 -8.48 9.72
C ALA A 228 12.35 -8.19 11.20
N GLU A 229 12.31 -6.92 11.59
CA GLU A 229 12.50 -6.48 12.97
C GLU A 229 11.38 -7.01 13.89
N GLN A 230 10.13 -6.83 13.51
CA GLN A 230 8.97 -7.15 14.36
C GLN A 230 8.66 -8.65 14.41
N THR A 231 8.95 -9.40 13.34
CA THR A 231 8.66 -10.84 13.27
C THR A 231 9.87 -11.72 13.59
N GLY A 232 11.08 -11.16 13.57
CA GLY A 232 12.35 -11.90 13.65
C GLY A 232 12.74 -12.64 12.38
N ASP A 233 11.95 -12.54 11.31
CA ASP A 233 12.22 -13.20 10.03
C ASP A 233 13.24 -12.41 9.20
N LYS A 234 14.52 -12.65 9.47
CA LYS A 234 15.64 -12.03 8.74
C LYS A 234 15.67 -12.38 7.25
N THR A 235 14.88 -13.35 6.77
CA THR A 235 14.81 -13.63 5.33
C THR A 235 14.18 -12.48 4.55
N ALA A 236 13.31 -11.69 5.18
CA ALA A 236 12.73 -10.49 4.57
C ALA A 236 13.79 -9.43 4.22
N CYS A 237 14.90 -9.33 4.97
CA CYS A 237 15.99 -8.42 4.65
C CYS A 237 16.58 -8.68 3.25
N SER A 238 16.55 -9.92 2.77
CA SER A 238 17.04 -10.27 1.42
C SER A 238 16.21 -9.66 0.29
N ARG A 239 14.98 -9.20 0.57
CA ARG A 239 14.08 -8.55 -0.39
C ARG A 239 14.32 -7.05 -0.53
N ILE A 240 15.08 -6.44 0.38
CA ILE A 240 15.39 -5.02 0.39
C ILE A 240 16.35 -4.70 -0.75
N ALA A 241 15.99 -3.76 -1.62
CA ALA A 241 16.78 -3.38 -2.77
C ALA A 241 17.99 -2.52 -2.37
N LYS A 242 17.77 -1.49 -1.54
CA LYS A 242 18.81 -0.57 -1.10
C LYS A 242 19.80 -1.25 -0.16
N SER A 243 21.06 -1.35 -0.58
CA SER A 243 22.12 -2.08 0.15
C SER A 243 22.29 -1.58 1.57
N SER A 244 22.28 -0.26 1.79
CA SER A 244 22.45 0.32 3.12
C SER A 244 21.35 -0.10 4.11
N ILE A 245 20.10 -0.21 3.64
CA ILE A 245 18.97 -0.65 4.48
C ILE A 245 19.06 -2.16 4.71
N ARG A 246 19.41 -2.93 3.66
CA ARG A 246 19.56 -4.38 3.72
C ARG A 246 20.64 -4.81 4.73
N GLU A 247 21.80 -4.17 4.69
CA GLU A 247 22.91 -4.44 5.61
C GLU A 247 22.52 -4.13 7.07
N ASN A 248 21.82 -3.01 7.30
CA ASN A 248 21.30 -2.66 8.62
C ASN A 248 20.26 -3.66 9.13
N CYS A 249 19.36 -4.13 8.25
CA CYS A 249 18.35 -5.14 8.57
C CYS A 249 18.97 -6.49 8.97
N GLN A 250 20.11 -6.86 8.36
CA GLN A 250 20.80 -8.12 8.61
C GLN A 250 21.69 -8.11 9.85
N SER A 251 22.05 -6.93 10.32
CA SER A 251 22.79 -6.72 11.57
C SER A 251 21.96 -7.14 12.79
#